data_AF-A0A527YPJ3-F1
#
_entry.id   AF-A0A527YPJ3-F1
#
_cell.length_a   1.000
_cell.length_b   1.000
_cell.length_c   1.000
_cell.angle_alpha   90.00
_cell.angle_beta   90.00
_cell.angle_gamma   90.00
#
_symmetry.space_group_name_H-M   'P 1'
#
loop_
_entity.id
_entity.type
_entity.pdbx_description
1 polymer ?
#
loop_
_entity_poly.entity_id
_entity_poly.type
_entity_poly.pdbx_seq_one_letter_code
_entity_poly.pdbx_strand_id
1 'polypeptide(L)' 'MLPRMKPRTFYDLVIEVAIVRPGPIQGDMVHPYLRRRDGTEEVTFPTPELERVLGKTLGVPLFQEQAMQVS' A
#
# COMPACT_ATOMS: atom_id res chain seq x y z
N MET A 1 9.28 -8.21 10.60
CA MET A 1 9.09 -6.99 9.77
C MET A 1 10.09 -5.93 10.26
N LEU A 2 10.55 -5.03 9.39
CA LEU A 2 11.88 -4.40 9.25
C LEU A 2 12.89 -5.14 8.33
N PRO A 3 13.22 -6.44 8.49
CA PRO A 3 14.20 -7.09 7.59
C PRO A 3 13.69 -7.39 6.18
N ARG A 4 12.37 -7.49 5.98
CA ARG A 4 11.76 -7.90 4.70
C ARG A 4 11.58 -6.76 3.70
N MET A 5 11.21 -5.57 4.18
CA MET A 5 10.84 -4.44 3.31
C MET A 5 12.05 -3.65 2.79
N LYS A 6 13.25 -3.76 3.41
CA LYS A 6 14.49 -3.08 2.98
C LYS A 6 14.22 -1.66 2.46
N PRO A 7 13.71 -0.74 3.31
CA PRO A 7 13.27 0.58 2.89
C PRO A 7 14.40 1.33 2.18
N ARG A 8 14.09 1.90 1.01
CA ARG A 8 15.04 2.64 0.14
C ARG A 8 14.78 4.14 0.19
N THR A 9 13.57 4.54 0.59
CA THR A 9 13.13 5.93 0.66
C THR A 9 12.51 6.21 2.02
N PHE A 10 12.44 7.49 2.40
CA PHE A 10 11.69 7.92 3.60
C PHE A 10 10.22 7.48 3.54
N TYR A 11 9.63 7.49 2.33
CA TYR A 11 8.23 7.11 2.15
C TYR A 11 7.98 5.62 2.44
N ASP A 12 8.98 4.75 2.23
CA ASP A 12 8.87 3.34 2.61
C ASP A 12 8.67 3.17 4.13
N LEU A 13 9.31 4.02 4.95
CA LEU A 13 9.12 4.00 6.41
C LEU A 13 7.68 4.38 6.79
N VAL A 14 7.09 5.34 6.08
CA VAL A 14 5.69 5.75 6.28
C VAL A 14 4.77 4.56 6.00
N ILE A 15 5.03 3.83 4.91
CA ILE A 15 4.25 2.63 4.58
C ILE A 15 4.45 1.51 5.60
N GLU A 16 5.68 1.28 6.08
CA GLU A 16 5.94 0.28 7.13
C GLU A 16 5.11 0.52 8.38
N VAL A 17 5.04 1.77 8.83
CA VAL A 17 4.26 2.15 10.01
C VAL A 17 2.75 2.03 9.77
N ALA A 18 2.28 2.24 8.53
CA ALA A 18 0.88 2.12 8.16
C ALA A 18 0.43 0.65 8.05
N ILE A 19 1.24 -0.20 7.41
CA ILE A 19 0.85 -1.55 6.98
C ILE A 19 0.83 -2.59 8.11
N VAL A 20 1.54 -2.35 9.21
CA VAL A 20 1.63 -3.26 10.37
C VAL A 20 0.53 -3.06 11.42
N ARG A 21 -0.59 -2.44 11.03
CA ARG A 21 -1.73 -2.14 11.92
C ARG A 21 -2.85 -3.17 11.75
N PRO A 22 -3.73 -3.35 12.77
CA PRO A 22 -4.82 -4.34 12.70
C PRO A 22 -5.70 -4.19 11.45
N GLY A 23 -6.01 -2.96 11.02
CA GLY A 23 -6.84 -2.70 9.83
C GLY A 23 -6.24 -3.31 8.55
N PRO A 24 -5.05 -2.90 8.10
CA PRO A 24 -4.41 -3.47 6.91
C PRO A 24 -4.11 -4.97 7.01
N ILE A 25 -3.82 -5.48 8.20
CA ILE A 25 -3.58 -6.92 8.41
C ILE A 25 -4.88 -7.72 8.23
N GLN A 26 -5.98 -7.27 8.85
CA GLN A 26 -7.28 -7.93 8.75
C GLN A 26 -7.93 -7.74 7.38
N GLY A 27 -7.63 -6.64 6.68
CA GLY A 27 -8.13 -6.34 5.34
C GLY A 27 -7.32 -6.95 4.20
N ASP A 28 -6.39 -7.87 4.48
CA ASP A 28 -5.50 -8.53 3.50
C ASP A 28 -4.74 -7.56 2.58
N MET A 29 -4.37 -6.40 3.11
CA MET A 29 -3.70 -5.33 2.34
C MET A 29 -2.18 -5.50 2.33
N VAL A 30 -1.64 -6.25 3.29
CA VAL A 30 -0.18 -6.42 3.49
C VAL A 30 0.46 -7.13 2.32
N HIS A 31 -0.09 -8.28 1.92
CA HIS A 31 0.52 -9.13 0.91
C HIS A 31 0.48 -8.54 -0.51
N PRO A 32 -0.63 -7.95 -0.99
CA PRO A 32 -0.66 -7.28 -2.28
C PRO A 32 0.38 -6.16 -2.40
N TYR A 33 0.52 -5.32 -1.38
CA TYR A 33 1.50 -4.23 -1.40
C TYR A 33 2.94 -4.77 -1.56
N LEU A 34 3.30 -5.78 -0.75
CA LEU A 34 4.63 -6.39 -0.80
C LEU A 34 4.91 -7.02 -2.16
N ARG A 35 3.97 -7.79 -2.71
CA ARG A 35 4.12 -8.44 -4.01
C ARG A 35 4.31 -7.44 -5.15
N ARG A 36 3.55 -6.34 -5.12
CA ARG A 36 3.66 -5.24 -6.11
C ARG A 36 4.98 -4.49 -5.98
N ARG A 37 5.42 -4.23 -4.73
CA ARG A 37 6.71 -3.57 -4.46
C ARG A 37 7.90 -4.42 -4.89
N ASP A 38 7.80 -5.73 -4.72
CA ASP A 38 8.81 -6.70 -5.16
C ASP A 38 8.71 -7.01 -6.67
N GLY A 39 7.73 -6.44 -7.38
CA GLY A 39 7.53 -6.64 -8.83
C GLY A 39 7.00 -8.02 -9.21
N THR A 40 6.50 -8.79 -8.24
CA THR A 40 5.91 -10.13 -8.45
C THR A 40 4.42 -10.07 -8.82
N GLU A 41 3.79 -8.91 -8.69
CA GLU A 41 2.42 -8.63 -9.08
C GLU A 41 2.37 -7.26 -9.77
N GLU A 42 1.59 -7.15 -10.85
CA GLU A 42 1.40 -5.89 -11.57
C GLU A 42 0.55 -4.91 -10.74
N VAL A 43 0.92 -3.63 -10.78
CA VAL A 43 0.14 -2.58 -10.12
C VAL A 43 -1.04 -2.22 -11.00
N THR A 44 -2.26 -2.42 -10.48
CA THR A 44 -3.50 -2.05 -11.17
C THR A 44 -4.30 -1.07 -10.31
N PHE A 45 -5.07 -0.22 -10.99
CA PHE A 45 -5.95 0.77 -10.36
C PHE A 45 -7.38 0.58 -10.89
N PRO A 46 -8.42 0.62 -10.04
CA PRO A 46 -9.79 0.44 -10.51
C PRO A 46 -10.27 1.57 -11.44
N THR A 47 -9.80 2.80 -11.19
CA THR A 47 -10.08 3.96 -12.06
C THR A 47 -8.86 4.89 -12.14
N PRO A 48 -8.76 5.75 -13.18
CA PRO A 48 -7.69 6.75 -13.30
C PRO A 48 -7.66 7.78 -12.16
N GLU A 49 -8.79 8.06 -11.52
CA GLU A 49 -8.87 8.94 -10.35
C GLU A 49 -8.17 8.30 -9.15
N LEU A 50 -8.38 6.99 -8.96
CA LEU A 50 -7.77 6.23 -7.88
C LEU A 50 -6.27 6.03 -8.06
N GLU A 51 -5.75 6.09 -9.28
CA GLU A 51 -4.30 6.12 -9.52
C GLU A 51 -3.63 7.31 -8.84
N ARG A 52 -4.26 8.48 -8.87
CA ARG A 52 -3.73 9.70 -8.21
C ARG A 52 -3.66 9.56 -6.69
N VAL A 53 -4.58 8.78 -6.12
CA VAL A 53 -4.74 8.59 -4.67
C VAL A 53 -3.91 7.41 -4.16
N LEU A 54 -3.94 6.29 -4.87
CA LEU A 54 -3.33 5.01 -4.49
C LEU A 54 -1.96 4.78 -5.12
N GLY A 55 -1.49 5.66 -6.02
CA GLY A 55 -0.22 5.47 -6.72
C GLY A 55 0.97 5.30 -5.78
N LYS A 56 0.99 6.07 -4.68
CA LYS A 56 2.03 5.97 -3.66
C LYS A 56 1.97 4.67 -2.84
N THR A 57 0.81 4.03 -2.80
CA THR A 57 0.57 2.76 -2.10
C THR A 57 0.41 1.59 -3.06
N LEU A 58 0.87 1.74 -4.32
CA LEU A 58 0.84 0.69 -5.35
C LEU A 58 -0.56 0.11 -5.56
N GLY A 59 -1.59 0.97 -5.57
CA GLY A 59 -2.98 0.53 -5.77
C GLY A 59 -3.61 -0.13 -4.55
N VAL A 60 -2.99 -0.07 -3.37
CA VAL A 60 -3.50 -0.64 -2.12
C VAL A 60 -4.00 0.48 -1.19
N PRO A 61 -5.25 0.45 -0.70
CA PRO A 61 -5.78 1.51 0.16
C PRO A 61 -5.31 1.35 1.62
N LEU A 62 -4.06 1.75 1.89
CA LEU A 62 -3.42 1.58 3.21
C LEU A 62 -3.80 2.68 4.22
N PHE A 63 -4.29 3.83 3.75
CA PHE A 63 -4.63 4.98 4.59
C PHE A 63 -6.14 5.22 4.62
N GLN A 64 -6.67 5.64 5.77
CA GLN A 64 -8.10 5.92 5.94
C GLN A 64 -8.58 7.05 5.02
N GLU A 65 -7.72 8.04 4.77
CA GLU A 65 -7.95 9.15 3.86
C GLU A 65 -8.18 8.67 2.41
N GLN A 66 -7.53 7.56 2.02
CA GLN A 66 -7.74 6.94 0.71
C GLN A 66 -9.07 6.21 0.66
N ALA A 67 -9.45 5.48 1.73
CA ALA A 67 -10.74 4.82 1.81
C ALA A 67 -11.91 5.80 1.69
N MET A 68 -11.80 6.99 2.31
CA MET A 68 -12.82 8.04 2.21
C MET A 68 -12.98 8.58 0.78
N GLN A 69 -11.89 8.68 0.01
CA GLN A 69 -11.92 9.19 -1.38
C GLN A 69 -12.40 8.17 -2.42
N VAL A 70 -12.47 6.89 -2.06
CA VAL A 70 -12.98 5.80 -2.91
C VAL A 70 -14.49 5.61 -2.75
N SER A 71 -15.10 6.20 -1.71
CA SER A 71 -16.54 6.08 -1.37
C SER A 71 -17.48 6.73 -2.38
#